data_AF-A0A183HEP8-F1
#
_entry.id   AF-A0A183HEP8-F1
#
_cell.length_a   1.000
_cell.length_b   1.000
_cell.length_c   1.000
_cell.angle_alpha   90.00
_cell.angle_beta   90.00
_cell.angle_gamma   90.00
#
_symmetry.space_group_name_H-M   'P 1'
#
loop_
_entity.id
_entity.type
_entity.pdbx_description
1 polymer ?
#
loop_
_entity_poly.entity_id
_entity_poly.type
_entity_poly.pdbx_seq_one_letter_code
_entity_poly.pdbx_strand_id
1 'polypeptide(L)'
;MGPICLLCPTGVHRSGTYAVLDIVLDRIKSEKKIGLLETASIVRKQRYGCMTNYSHYKHMADLIVRYAIATGIVDIRQINRKE
;
A
#
# COMPACT_ATOMS: atom_id res chain seq x y z
N MET A 1 -10.98 -10.11 19.96
CA MET A 1 -10.67 -10.65 18.61
C MET A 1 -9.17 -10.78 18.50
N GLY A 2 -8.66 -11.88 17.93
CA GLY A 2 -7.22 -12.14 17.79
C GLY A 2 -6.64 -11.57 16.48
N PRO A 3 -5.31 -11.68 16.27
CA PRO A 3 -4.66 -11.22 15.04
C PRO A 3 -5.10 -12.03 13.82
N ILE A 4 -5.13 -11.39 12.64
CA ILE A 4 -5.38 -12.05 11.36
C ILE A 4 -4.09 -12.74 10.88
N CYS A 5 -4.15 -14.04 10.57
CA CYS A 5 -3.02 -14.78 10.03
C CYS A 5 -2.95 -14.65 8.50
N LEU A 6 -1.85 -14.09 7.98
CA LEU A 6 -1.60 -13.93 6.54
C LEU A 6 -0.51 -14.90 6.08
N LEU A 7 -0.82 -15.77 5.11
CA LEU A 7 0.10 -16.79 4.60
C LEU A 7 0.44 -16.57 3.12
N CYS A 8 1.71 -16.80 2.78
CA CYS A 8 2.16 -17.09 1.42
C CYS A 8 3.35 -18.07 1.51
N PRO A 9 3.84 -18.67 0.41
CA PRO A 9 4.89 -19.70 0.47
C PRO A 9 6.15 -19.30 1.25
N THR A 10 6.54 -18.01 1.19
CA THR A 10 7.68 -17.49 1.97
C THR A 10 7.24 -16.75 3.24
N GLY A 11 5.94 -16.52 3.42
CA GLY A 11 5.39 -15.68 4.50
C GLY A 11 5.89 -14.23 4.49
N VAL A 12 6.42 -13.76 3.35
CA VAL A 12 7.07 -12.44 3.24
C VAL A 12 6.55 -11.64 2.05
N HIS A 13 6.44 -12.26 0.86
CA HIS A 13 6.14 -11.50 -0.36
C HIS A 13 4.68 -11.08 -0.43
N ARG A 14 3.77 -12.01 -0.79
CA ARG A 14 2.34 -11.67 -0.99
C ARG A 14 1.67 -11.27 0.32
N SER A 15 2.00 -11.95 1.42
CA SER A 15 1.47 -11.62 2.74
C SER A 15 1.94 -10.23 3.22
N GLY A 16 3.21 -9.89 3.03
CA GLY A 16 3.74 -8.57 3.37
C GLY A 16 3.18 -7.46 2.49
N THR A 17 3.05 -7.71 1.19
CA THR A 17 2.40 -6.79 0.24
C THR A 17 0.95 -6.54 0.61
N TYR A 18 0.19 -7.57 0.98
CA TYR A 18 -1.19 -7.41 1.45
C TYR A 18 -1.26 -6.58 2.74
N ALA A 19 -0.42 -6.88 3.73
CA ALA A 19 -0.40 -6.14 4.99
C ALA A 19 -0.09 -4.64 4.79
N VAL A 20 0.89 -4.32 3.92
CA VAL A 20 1.22 -2.93 3.60
C VAL A 20 0.05 -2.25 2.87
N LEU A 21 -0.56 -2.92 1.90
CA LEU A 21 -1.69 -2.37 1.16
C LEU A 21 -2.87 -2.07 2.08
N ASP A 22 -3.23 -3.00 2.96
CA ASP A 22 -4.34 -2.86 3.90
C ASP A 22 -4.18 -1.63 4.79
N ILE A 23 -3.01 -1.47 5.41
CA ILE A 23 -2.68 -0.29 6.24
C ILE A 23 -2.75 1.00 5.42
N VAL A 24 -2.22 1.01 4.19
CA VAL A 24 -2.22 2.21 3.35
C VAL A 24 -3.64 2.58 2.89
N LEU A 25 -4.44 1.61 2.47
CA LEU A 25 -5.82 1.86 2.03
C LEU A 25 -6.70 2.35 3.19
N ASP A 26 -6.51 1.81 4.39
CA ASP A 26 -7.21 2.28 5.58
C ASP A 26 -6.89 3.75 5.88
N ARG A 27 -5.59 4.11 5.86
CA ARG A 27 -5.14 5.51 6.04
C ARG A 27 -5.62 6.45 4.95
N ILE A 28 -5.72 5.99 3.70
CA ILE A 28 -6.30 6.78 2.61
C ILE A 28 -7.78 7.07 2.90
N LYS A 29 -8.53 6.08 3.41
CA LYS A 29 -9.95 6.26 3.73
C LYS A 29 -10.14 7.23 4.90
N SER A 30 -9.42 7.03 6.01
CA SER A 30 -9.59 7.77 7.26
C SER A 30 -8.88 9.12 7.30
N GLU A 31 -7.63 9.20 6.84
CA GLU A 31 -6.76 10.37 6.99
C GLU A 31 -6.47 11.13 5.69
N LYS A 32 -6.84 10.57 4.52
CA LYS A 32 -6.49 11.11 3.18
C LYS A 32 -4.97 11.24 2.94
N LYS A 33 -4.18 10.34 3.53
CA LYS A 33 -2.71 10.32 3.41
C LYS A 33 -2.20 9.00 2.83
N ILE A 34 -1.20 9.09 1.95
CA ILE A 34 -0.52 7.94 1.32
C ILE A 34 0.88 7.82 1.94
N GLY A 35 1.03 7.02 2.99
CA GLY A 35 2.32 6.77 3.66
C GLY A 35 2.94 5.42 3.28
N LEU A 36 3.26 5.21 1.99
CA LEU A 36 3.70 3.91 1.48
C LEU A 36 5.12 3.54 1.96
N LEU A 37 6.07 4.48 1.91
CA LEU A 37 7.46 4.22 2.30
C LEU A 37 7.55 3.95 3.80
N GLU A 38 6.86 4.76 4.60
CA GLU A 38 6.83 4.65 6.05
C GLU A 38 6.21 3.31 6.46
N THR A 39 5.06 2.96 5.87
CA THR A 39 4.39 1.68 6.13
C THR A 39 5.28 0.50 5.74
N ALA A 40 5.89 0.53 4.55
CA ALA A 40 6.78 -0.54 4.10
C ALA A 40 7.99 -0.69 5.04
N SER A 41 8.57 0.42 5.52
CA SER A 41 9.68 0.41 6.48
C SER A 41 9.29 -0.21 7.82
N ILE A 42 8.12 0.15 8.36
CA ILE A 42 7.60 -0.40 9.62
C ILE A 42 7.33 -1.90 9.48
N VAL A 43 6.62 -2.32 8.42
CA VAL A 43 6.30 -3.75 8.19
C VAL A 43 7.58 -4.56 7.97
N ARG A 44 8.58 -4.02 7.26
CA ARG A 44 9.87 -4.70 7.06
C ARG A 44 10.66 -4.90 8.35
N LYS A 45 10.54 -3.98 9.32
CA LYS A 45 11.14 -4.15 10.66
C LYS A 45 10.48 -5.28 11.46
N GLN A 46 9.20 -5.53 11.27
CA GLN A 46 8.46 -6.61 11.94
C GLN A 46 8.61 -7.96 11.21
N ARG A 47 8.70 -7.93 9.88
CA ARG A 47 8.86 -9.10 9.03
C ARG A 47 9.94 -8.84 7.99
N TYR A 48 11.13 -9.35 8.26
CA TYR A 48 12.30 -9.20 7.39
C TYR A 48 11.99 -9.66 5.96
N GLY A 49 12.51 -8.92 4.98
CA GLY A 49 12.34 -9.20 3.56
C GLY A 49 11.07 -8.63 2.92
N CYS A 50 10.10 -8.12 3.70
CA CYS A 50 8.89 -7.52 3.15
C CYS A 50 9.22 -6.31 2.26
N MET A 51 8.61 -6.27 1.06
CA MET A 51 8.75 -5.17 0.10
C MET A 51 10.20 -4.84 -0.29
N THR A 52 11.12 -5.80 -0.24
CA THR A 52 12.55 -5.57 -0.60
C THR A 52 12.74 -5.33 -2.09
N ASN A 53 11.94 -6.00 -2.92
CA ASN A 53 12.04 -5.90 -4.37
C ASN A 53 11.34 -4.63 -4.86
N TYR A 54 12.07 -3.80 -5.62
CA TYR A 54 11.51 -2.58 -6.21
C TYR A 54 10.27 -2.84 -7.07
N SER A 55 10.22 -3.97 -7.78
CA SER A 55 9.06 -4.34 -8.60
C SER A 55 7.77 -4.43 -7.78
N HIS A 56 7.83 -5.00 -6.58
CA HIS A 56 6.66 -5.12 -5.69
C HIS A 56 6.25 -3.76 -5.15
N TYR A 57 7.23 -2.91 -4.80
CA TYR A 57 6.98 -1.55 -4.36
C TYR A 57 6.33 -0.69 -5.45
N LYS A 58 6.85 -0.75 -6.68
CA LYS A 58 6.29 -0.06 -7.85
C LYS A 58 4.86 -0.54 -8.14
N HIS A 59 4.62 -1.85 -8.08
CA HIS A 59 3.30 -2.41 -8.29
C HIS A 59 2.29 -1.91 -7.23
N MET A 60 2.69 -1.81 -5.97
CA MET A 60 1.85 -1.22 -4.93
C MET A 60 1.53 0.24 -5.18
N ALA A 61 2.52 1.05 -5.59
CA ALA A 61 2.29 2.45 -5.92
C ALA A 61 1.27 2.61 -7.06
N ASP A 62 1.39 1.81 -8.13
CA ASP A 62 0.43 1.81 -9.24
C ASP A 62 -0.99 1.42 -8.77
N LEU A 63 -1.10 0.39 -7.93
CA LEU A 63 -2.38 -0.06 -7.39
C LEU A 63 -3.06 1.02 -6.53
N ILE A 64 -2.28 1.73 -5.70
CA ILE A 64 -2.80 2.83 -4.87
C ILE A 64 -3.34 3.97 -5.74
N VAL A 65 -2.62 4.34 -6.81
CA VAL A 65 -3.08 5.37 -7.75
C VAL A 65 -4.39 4.93 -8.44
N ARG A 66 -4.45 3.69 -8.93
CA ARG A 66 -5.67 3.13 -9.53
C ARG A 66 -6.85 3.13 -8.56
N TYR A 67 -6.61 2.74 -7.31
CA TYR A 67 -7.62 2.76 -6.25
C TYR A 67 -8.12 4.17 -6.00
N ALA A 68 -7.22 5.16 -5.89
CA ALA A 68 -7.58 6.55 -5.65
C ALA A 68 -8.45 7.14 -6.77
N ILE A 69 -8.16 6.78 -8.03
CA ILE A 69 -8.97 7.16 -9.19
C ILE A 69 -10.32 6.45 -9.16
N ALA A 70 -10.33 5.12 -8.98
CA ALA A 70 -11.55 4.31 -9.03
C ALA A 70 -12.56 4.66 -7.92
N THR A 71 -12.07 5.12 -6.76
CA THR A 71 -12.91 5.54 -5.63
C THR A 71 -13.30 7.01 -5.66
N GLY A 72 -12.84 7.78 -6.68
CA GLY A 72 -13.13 9.21 -6.79
C GLY A 72 -12.42 10.07 -5.73
N ILE A 73 -11.43 9.52 -5.00
CA ILE A 73 -10.60 10.29 -4.06
C ILE A 73 -9.73 11.29 -4.81
N VAL A 74 -9.30 10.93 -6.01
CA VAL A 74 -8.50 11.77 -6.91
C VAL A 74 -9.20 11.87 -8.25
N ASP A 75 -9.49 13.10 -8.69
CA ASP A 75 -9.92 13.36 -10.07
C ASP A 75 -8.70 13.67 -10.95
N ILE A 76 -8.44 12.81 -11.92
CA ILE A 76 -7.32 12.96 -12.86
C ILE A 76 -7.45 14.24 -13.70
N ARG A 77 -8.68 14.73 -13.91
CA ARG A 77 -8.97 15.97 -14.65
C ARG A 77 -8.59 17.22 -13.86
N GLN A 78 -8.42 17.11 -12.54
CA GLN A 78 -7.94 18.21 -11.70
C GLN A 78 -6.41 18.26 -11.63
N ILE A 79 -5.72 17.14 -11.84
CA ILE A 79 -4.24 17.09 -11.82
C ILE A 79 -3.64 17.87 -12.99
N ASN A 80 -4.22 17.76 -14.18
CA ASN A 80 -3.75 18.44 -15.39
C ASN A 80 -4.22 19.91 -15.50
N ARG A 81 -4.96 20.41 -14.50
CA ARG A 81 -5.52 21.77 -14.48
C ARG A 81 -4.65 22.78 -13.72
N LYS A 82 -3.35 22.50 -13.61
CA LYS A 82 -2.39 23.50 -13.14
C LYS A 82 -2.07 24.48 -14.27
N GLU A 83 -3.04 25.36 -14.55
CA GLU A 83 -2.83 26.70 -15.11
C GLU A 83 -3.56 27.70 -14.21
#